data_AF-A0A3B9N7G3-F1
#
_entry.id   AF-A0A3B9N7G3-F1
#
_cell.length_a   1.000
_cell.length_b   1.000
_cell.length_c   1.000
_cell.angle_alpha   90.00
_cell.angle_beta   90.00
_cell.angle_gamma   90.00
#
_symmetry.space_group_name_H-M   'P 1'
#
loop_
_entity.id
_entity.type
_entity.pdbx_description
1 polymer ?
#
loop_
_entity_poly.entity_id
_entity_poly.type
_entity_poly.pdbx_seq_one_letter_code
_entity_poly.pdbx_strand_id
1 'polypeptide(L)'
;DNYSETGFLPYAVAIHLSYVDNDKKIRIKHFVSDSNDDASDIGGKFVEALKKLVNWCVEKNIPDTIAISQFKELYRTGHFPGLGSIKKLSIMHHIELVLNLI
;
A
#
# COMPACT_ATOMS: atom_id res chain seq x y z
N ASP A 1 1.38 -32.00 8.13
CA ASP A 1 1.38 -30.96 7.09
C ASP A 1 -0.02 -30.68 6.58
N ASN A 2 -0.48 -29.43 6.71
CA ASN A 2 -1.71 -28.94 6.09
C ASN A 2 -1.34 -27.80 5.14
N TYR A 3 -1.03 -28.14 3.90
CA TYR A 3 -0.97 -27.18 2.81
C TYR A 3 -2.40 -26.80 2.40
N SER A 4 -2.68 -25.52 2.22
CA SER A 4 -3.97 -25.00 1.77
C SER A 4 -3.78 -24.18 0.49
N GLU A 5 -4.57 -24.47 -0.54
CA GLU A 5 -4.63 -23.67 -1.78
C GLU A 5 -5.42 -22.37 -1.62
N THR A 6 -6.17 -22.22 -0.53
CA THR A 6 -7.02 -21.04 -0.27
C THR A 6 -6.35 -20.08 0.70
N GLY A 7 -6.55 -18.78 0.44
CA GLY A 7 -6.20 -17.72 1.38
C GLY A 7 -7.25 -17.57 2.49
N PHE A 8 -6.83 -17.03 3.63
CA PHE A 8 -7.72 -16.67 4.72
C PHE A 8 -8.20 -15.22 4.57
N LEU A 9 -9.38 -14.91 5.13
CA LEU A 9 -9.81 -13.53 5.27
C LEU A 9 -8.81 -12.79 6.17
N PRO A 10 -8.21 -11.68 5.71
CA PRO A 10 -7.20 -10.98 6.50
C PRO A 10 -7.85 -10.23 7.66
N TYR A 11 -7.19 -10.29 8.82
CA TYR A 11 -7.57 -9.48 9.99
C TYR A 11 -7.13 -8.02 9.81
N ALA A 12 -6.01 -7.80 9.13
CA ALA A 12 -5.46 -6.49 8.83
C ALA A 12 -5.13 -6.35 7.34
N VAL A 13 -5.31 -5.15 6.80
CA VAL A 13 -4.81 -4.77 5.47
C VAL A 13 -3.54 -3.96 5.65
N ALA A 14 -2.48 -4.38 4.95
CA ALA A 14 -1.22 -3.64 4.91
C ALA A 14 -0.86 -3.22 3.49
N ILE A 15 -0.37 -1.98 3.33
CA ILE A 15 0.19 -1.45 2.10
C ILE A 15 1.66 -1.12 2.34
N HIS A 16 2.52 -1.51 1.41
CA HIS A 16 3.96 -1.25 1.46
C HIS A 16 4.33 -0.26 0.36
N LEU A 17 5.06 0.78 0.72
CA LEU A 17 5.59 1.74 -0.24
C LEU A 17 7.10 1.84 -0.06
N SER A 18 7.85 1.65 -1.16
CA SER A 18 9.30 1.87 -1.14
C SER A 18 9.61 3.37 -1.20
N TYR A 19 10.75 3.80 -0.67
CA TYR A 19 11.22 5.18 -0.81
C TYR A 19 12.72 5.23 -0.59
N VAL A 20 13.37 6.28 -1.07
CA VAL A 20 14.79 6.54 -0.79
C VAL A 20 14.90 7.43 0.45
N ASP A 21 15.68 6.99 1.43
CA ASP A 21 15.97 7.79 2.61
C ASP A 21 17.11 8.78 2.40
N ASN A 22 17.41 9.58 3.42
CA ASN A 22 18.48 10.59 3.37
C ASN A 22 19.88 9.98 3.16
N ASP A 23 20.07 8.70 3.50
CA ASP A 23 21.33 7.97 3.30
C ASP A 23 21.40 7.33 1.90
N LYS A 24 20.49 7.68 0.99
CA LYS A 24 20.34 7.10 -0.35
C LYS A 24 20.07 5.59 -0.33
N LYS A 25 19.48 5.08 0.74
CA LYS A 25 19.07 3.68 0.85
C LYS A 25 17.60 3.54 0.51
N ILE A 26 17.27 2.47 -0.20
CA ILE A 26 15.88 2.08 -0.41
C ILE A 26 15.35 1.51 0.90
N ARG A 27 14.27 2.09 1.40
CA ARG A 27 13.50 1.62 2.56
C ARG A 27 12.08 1.32 2.15
N ILE A 28 11.38 0.56 2.99
CA ILE A 28 9.94 0.29 2.84
C ILE A 28 9.23 0.90 4.04
N LYS A 29 8.17 1.67 3.78
CA LYS A 29 7.22 2.07 4.81
C LYS A 29 6.01 1.14 4.78
N HIS A 30 5.63 0.66 5.97
CA HIS A 30 4.51 -0.24 6.20
C HIS A 30 3.32 0.54 6.75
N PHE A 31 2.18 0.47 6.07
CA PHE A 31 0.93 1.11 6.46
C PHE A 31 -0.11 0.03 6.75
N VAL A 32 -0.61 -0.05 7.98
CA VAL A 32 -1.59 -1.06 8.42
C VAL A 32 -2.91 -0.39 8.74
N SER A 33 -4.03 -1.08 8.50
CA SER A 33 -5.35 -0.75 9.04
C SER A 33 -5.34 -0.62 10.57
N ASP A 34 -6.34 0.07 11.12
CA ASP A 34 -6.52 0.27 12.55
C ASP A 34 -7.46 -0.80 13.15
N SER A 35 -8.55 -1.14 12.46
CA SER A 35 -9.64 -1.99 12.96
C SER A 35 -9.35 -3.51 12.85
N ASN A 36 -8.27 -4.00 13.44
CA ASN A 36 -7.74 -5.35 13.18
C ASN A 36 -8.24 -6.50 14.09
N ASP A 37 -9.29 -6.26 14.89
CA ASP A 37 -9.76 -7.23 15.90
C ASP A 37 -10.49 -8.44 15.31
N ASP A 38 -11.00 -8.32 14.08
CA ASP A 38 -11.69 -9.39 13.36
C ASP A 38 -11.34 -9.39 11.86
N ALA A 39 -11.97 -10.27 11.07
CA ALA A 39 -11.74 -10.38 9.62
C ALA A 39 -12.83 -9.68 8.77
N SER A 40 -13.72 -8.89 9.40
CA SER A 40 -14.79 -8.17 8.72
C SER A 40 -14.27 -6.91 7.99
N ASP A 41 -15.09 -6.30 7.14
CA ASP A 41 -14.84 -5.00 6.50
C ASP A 41 -13.42 -4.76 5.93
N ILE A 42 -13.00 -5.63 5.00
CA ILE A 42 -11.72 -5.49 4.29
C ILE A 42 -11.62 -4.14 3.55
N GLY A 43 -12.75 -3.63 3.04
CA GLY A 43 -12.83 -2.35 2.35
C GLY A 43 -12.50 -1.17 3.27
N GLY A 44 -13.11 -1.12 4.45
CA GLY A 44 -12.81 -0.12 5.47
C GLY A 44 -11.36 -0.17 5.93
N LYS A 45 -10.85 -1.37 6.22
CA LYS A 45 -9.42 -1.59 6.56
C LYS A 45 -8.47 -1.10 5.47
N PHE A 46 -8.82 -1.35 4.21
CA PHE A 46 -8.05 -0.81 3.09
C PHE A 46 -8.04 0.72 3.10
N VAL A 47 -9.19 1.37 3.30
CA VAL A 47 -9.28 2.83 3.35
C VAL A 47 -8.44 3.40 4.50
N GLU A 48 -8.44 2.78 5.67
CA GLU A 48 -7.60 3.17 6.81
C GLU A 48 -6.10 3.13 6.46
N ALA A 49 -5.63 2.01 5.90
CA ALA A 49 -4.24 1.86 5.49
C ALA A 49 -3.87 2.84 4.35
N LEU A 50 -4.75 3.01 3.38
CA LEU A 50 -4.56 3.91 2.23
C LEU A 50 -4.50 5.37 2.65
N LYS A 51 -5.36 5.78 3.59
CA LYS A 51 -5.34 7.14 4.16
C LYS A 51 -3.97 7.45 4.77
N LYS A 52 -3.41 6.53 5.54
CA LYS A 52 -2.07 6.69 6.14
C LYS A 52 -1.00 6.81 5.07
N LEU A 53 -1.08 6.02 4.00
CA LEU A 53 -0.16 6.10 2.85
C LEU A 53 -0.24 7.47 2.17
N VAL A 54 -1.43 7.90 1.77
CA VAL A 54 -1.64 9.17 1.04
C VAL A 54 -1.19 10.36 1.88
N ASN A 55 -1.57 10.41 3.16
CA ASN A 55 -1.16 11.47 4.07
C ASN A 55 0.36 11.51 4.23
N TRP A 56 1.02 10.36 4.38
CA TRP A 56 2.47 10.30 4.50
C TRP A 56 3.19 10.75 3.22
N CYS A 57 2.67 10.37 2.04
CA CYS A 57 3.22 10.85 0.77
C CYS A 57 3.17 12.38 0.67
N VAL A 58 2.05 12.98 1.09
CA VAL A 58 1.91 14.45 1.14
C VAL A 58 2.88 15.06 2.15
N GLU A 59 2.92 14.55 3.38
CA GLU A 59 3.77 15.06 4.46
C GLU A 59 5.26 15.01 4.10
N LYS A 60 5.71 13.92 3.47
CA LYS A 60 7.12 13.72 3.08
C LYS A 60 7.44 14.22 1.68
N ASN A 61 6.51 14.86 0.98
CA ASN A 61 6.66 15.29 -0.40
C ASN A 61 7.20 14.18 -1.31
N ILE A 62 6.64 12.98 -1.18
CA ILE A 62 7.03 11.83 -2.01
C ILE A 62 6.59 12.12 -3.46
N PRO A 63 7.50 12.05 -4.44
CA PRO A 63 7.16 12.24 -5.84
C PRO A 63 6.09 11.26 -6.31
N ASP A 64 5.20 11.74 -7.17
CA ASP A 64 4.15 10.90 -7.72
C ASP A 64 4.70 9.95 -8.79
N THR A 65 4.67 8.66 -8.48
CA THR A 65 4.77 7.59 -9.47
C THR A 65 3.40 7.27 -10.05
N ILE A 66 3.34 6.45 -11.10
CA ILE A 66 2.05 5.98 -11.67
C ILE A 66 1.21 5.32 -10.56
N ALA A 67 1.84 4.51 -9.73
CA ALA A 67 1.19 3.81 -8.63
C ALA A 67 0.72 4.75 -7.51
N ILE A 68 1.50 5.75 -7.13
CA ILE A 68 1.11 6.71 -6.09
C ILE A 68 -0.07 7.55 -6.57
N SER A 69 -0.06 7.99 -7.83
CA SER A 69 -1.20 8.68 -8.45
C SER A 69 -2.47 7.81 -8.39
N GLN A 70 -2.35 6.51 -8.71
CA GLN A 70 -3.47 5.59 -8.60
C GLN A 70 -3.94 5.39 -7.15
N PHE A 71 -3.04 5.31 -6.18
CA PHE A 71 -3.41 5.24 -4.76
C PHE A 71 -4.17 6.49 -4.30
N LYS A 72 -3.74 7.69 -4.73
CA LYS A 72 -4.45 8.95 -4.45
C LYS A 72 -5.85 8.94 -5.07
N GLU A 73 -6.00 8.43 -6.29
CA GLU A 73 -7.30 8.32 -6.96
C GLU A 73 -8.24 7.32 -6.28
N LEU A 74 -7.73 6.16 -5.87
CA LEU A 74 -8.49 5.18 -5.10
C LEU A 74 -8.96 5.77 -3.76
N TYR A 75 -8.10 6.57 -3.11
CA TYR A 75 -8.46 7.27 -1.88
C TYR A 75 -9.55 8.31 -2.10
N ARG A 76 -9.42 9.12 -3.16
CA ARG A 76 -10.39 10.16 -3.53
C ARG A 76 -11.76 9.59 -3.88
N THR A 77 -11.79 8.45 -4.57
CA THR A 77 -13.03 7.80 -5.02
C THR A 77 -13.65 6.87 -3.98
N GLY A 78 -12.90 6.51 -2.93
CA GLY A 78 -13.33 5.51 -1.96
C GLY A 78 -13.46 4.11 -2.56
N HIS A 79 -12.83 3.84 -3.70
CA HIS A 79 -12.95 2.57 -4.40
C HIS A 79 -11.95 1.55 -3.87
N PHE A 80 -12.44 0.36 -3.47
CA PHE A 80 -11.59 -0.79 -3.13
C PHE A 80 -11.45 -1.73 -4.33
N PRO A 81 -10.26 -1.81 -4.96
CA PRO A 81 -10.05 -2.59 -6.19
C PRO A 81 -9.62 -4.05 -5.91
N GLY A 82 -9.75 -4.51 -4.66
CA GLY A 82 -9.26 -5.81 -4.21
C GLY A 82 -7.77 -5.84 -3.85
N LEU A 83 -7.38 -6.82 -3.03
CA LEU A 83 -6.03 -6.93 -2.46
C LEU A 83 -4.93 -7.19 -3.51
N GLY A 84 -5.27 -7.91 -4.59
CA GLY A 84 -4.33 -8.17 -5.69
C GLY A 84 -3.89 -6.88 -6.39
N SER A 85 -4.82 -5.95 -6.60
CA SER A 85 -4.55 -4.64 -7.19
C SER A 85 -3.62 -3.80 -6.32
N ILE A 86 -3.78 -3.84 -4.99
CA ILE A 86 -2.90 -3.14 -4.05
C ILE A 86 -1.46 -3.65 -4.16
N LYS A 87 -1.28 -4.98 -4.18
CA LYS A 87 0.05 -5.59 -4.36
C LYS A 87 0.66 -5.21 -5.72
N LYS A 88 -0.14 -5.25 -6.78
CA LYS A 88 0.29 -4.81 -8.12
C LYS A 88 0.82 -3.37 -8.09
N LEU A 89 0.08 -2.43 -7.50
CA LEU A 89 0.50 -1.03 -7.39
C LEU A 89 1.78 -0.88 -6.55
N SER A 90 1.90 -1.63 -5.44
CA SER A 90 3.08 -1.58 -4.58
C SER A 90 4.35 -2.04 -5.31
N ILE A 91 4.25 -3.12 -6.11
CA ILE A 91 5.36 -3.62 -6.94
C ILE A 91 5.67 -2.66 -8.08
N MET A 92 4.64 -2.14 -8.77
CA MET A 92 4.80 -1.17 -9.85
C MET A 92 5.54 0.09 -9.36
N HIS A 93 5.16 0.62 -8.19
CA HIS A 93 5.89 1.70 -7.55
C HIS A 93 7.36 1.34 -7.28
N HIS A 94 7.62 0.17 -6.70
CA HIS A 94 8.98 -0.26 -6.38
C HIS A 94 9.87 -0.35 -7.62
N ILE A 95 9.36 -0.92 -8.71
CA ILE A 95 10.10 -1.02 -9.99
C ILE A 95 10.40 0.39 -10.53
N GLU A 96 9.40 1.26 -10.57
CA GLU A 96 9.57 2.65 -11.05
C GLU A 96 10.59 3.41 -10.20
N LEU A 97 10.54 3.25 -8.88
CA LEU A 97 11.51 3.84 -7.96
C LEU A 97 12.93 3.35 -8.27
N VAL A 98 13.15 2.04 -8.40
CA VAL A 98 14.47 1.47 -8.67
C VAL A 98 15.01 1.94 -10.03
N LEU A 99 14.17 1.99 -11.07
CA LEU A 99 14.57 2.47 -12.39
C LEU A 99 15.02 3.94 -12.36
N ASN A 100 14.41 4.77 -11.52
CA ASN A 100 14.78 6.19 -11.37
C ASN A 100 16.08 6.40 -10.56
N LEU A 101 16.66 5.34 -9.97
CA LEU A 101 17.91 5.41 -9.20
C LEU A 101 19.13 4.90 -9.98
N ILE A 102 18.92 4.34 -11.17
CA ILE A 102 19.96 3.86 -12.08
C ILE A 102 20.28 4.98 -13.07
#